data_AF-A0A924GKE2-F1
#
_entry.id   AF-A0A924GKE2-F1
#
_cell.length_a   1.000
_cell.length_b   1.000
_cell.length_c   1.000
_cell.angle_alpha   90.00
_cell.angle_beta   90.00
_cell.angle_gamma   90.00
#
_symmetry.space_group_name_H-M   'P 1'
#
loop_
_entity.id
_entity.type
_entity.pdbx_description
1 polymer ?
#
loop_
_entity_poly.entity_id
_entity_poly.type
_entity_poly.pdbx_seq_one_letter_code
_entity_poly.pdbx_strand_id
1 'polypeptide(L)'
;MPVVNVSFDDAQRFIEWLSRKSGKHYRLPYESEWGHLALGGRGTKYPWGNKLLRNRTNCLECGSKWDGRSPSPVRTFTPNDYGLFDPVGNVAQWVAPDPDSTSAAPSRCAGKRAQAAIFGASWADRAQFLETTEATCFPRVLRDDTIGFRVVEAGPVNDS
;
A
#
# COMPACT_ATOMS: atom_id res chain seq x y z
N MET A 1 -1.15 3.71 15.25
CA MET A 1 -2.15 3.40 14.21
C MET A 1 -1.61 3.85 12.86
N PRO A 2 -1.97 3.22 11.74
CA PRO A 2 -1.70 3.80 10.42
C PRO A 2 -2.42 5.15 10.29
N VAL A 3 -1.86 6.06 9.51
CA VAL A 3 -2.56 7.28 9.10
C VAL A 3 -3.53 6.93 7.97
N VAL A 4 -4.75 7.45 8.06
CA VAL A 4 -5.85 7.27 7.10
C VAL A 4 -6.56 8.61 6.88
N ASN A 5 -7.62 8.65 6.06
CA ASN A 5 -8.27 9.89 5.64
C ASN A 5 -7.29 10.86 4.98
N VAL A 6 -6.33 10.31 4.25
CA VAL A 6 -5.31 11.03 3.49
C VAL A 6 -5.46 10.70 2.02
N SER A 7 -5.53 11.75 1.20
CA SER A 7 -5.63 11.56 -0.25
C SER A 7 -4.27 11.26 -0.86
N PHE A 8 -4.26 10.77 -2.10
CA PHE A 8 -3.02 10.59 -2.85
C PHE A 8 -2.23 11.91 -2.91
N ASP A 9 -2.92 13.02 -3.19
CA ASP A 9 -2.27 14.33 -3.30
C ASP A 9 -1.73 14.82 -1.93
N ASP A 10 -2.38 14.49 -0.80
CA ASP A 10 -1.84 14.78 0.53
C ASP A 10 -0.59 13.94 0.82
N ALA A 11 -0.60 12.66 0.45
CA ALA A 11 0.54 11.76 0.61
C ALA A 11 1.76 12.28 -0.17
N GLN A 12 1.56 12.74 -1.42
CA GLN A 12 2.63 13.36 -2.22
C GLN A 12 3.20 14.61 -1.55
N ARG A 13 2.34 15.53 -1.07
CA ARG A 13 2.80 16.74 -0.34
C ARG A 13 3.59 16.40 0.93
N PHE A 14 3.16 15.38 1.66
CA PHE A 14 3.88 14.90 2.84
C PHE A 14 5.25 14.33 2.45
N ILE A 15 5.33 13.54 1.38
CA ILE A 15 6.57 12.97 0.86
C ILE A 15 7.55 14.06 0.42
N GLU A 16 7.09 15.07 -0.30
CA GLU A 16 7.91 16.22 -0.69
C GLU A 16 8.46 16.95 0.53
N TRP A 17 7.60 17.20 1.53
CA TRP A 17 8.01 17.82 2.79
C TRP A 17 9.04 16.96 3.53
N LEU A 18 8.81 15.64 3.64
CA LEU A 18 9.71 14.70 4.30
C LEU A 18 11.07 14.67 3.60
N SER A 19 11.06 14.71 2.27
CA SER A 19 12.27 14.72 1.46
C SER A 19 13.09 15.98 1.72
N ARG A 20 12.45 17.16 1.63
CA ARG A 20 13.10 18.44 1.95
C ARG A 20 13.63 18.50 3.38
N LYS A 21 12.86 17.97 4.34
CA LYS A 21 13.20 18.06 5.77
C LYS A 21 14.38 17.18 6.14
N SER A 22 14.53 16.03 5.49
CA SER A 22 15.56 15.03 5.80
C SER A 22 16.79 15.10 4.90
N GLY A 23 16.69 15.76 3.74
CA GLY A 23 17.74 15.75 2.71
C GLY A 23 17.82 14.43 1.92
N LYS A 24 16.87 13.53 2.11
CA LYS A 24 16.75 12.26 1.38
C LYS A 24 15.61 12.34 0.37
N HIS A 25 15.63 11.47 -0.65
CA HIS A 25 14.53 11.38 -1.60
C HIS A 25 13.55 10.29 -1.15
N TYR A 26 12.27 10.64 -1.02
CA TYR A 26 11.20 9.68 -0.74
C TYR A 26 10.16 9.69 -1.85
N ARG A 27 9.44 8.58 -1.95
CA ARG A 27 8.27 8.41 -2.83
C ARG A 27 7.29 7.39 -2.25
N LEU A 28 6.13 7.27 -2.88
CA LEU A 28 5.31 6.07 -2.72
C LEU A 28 6.00 4.89 -3.44
N PRO A 29 5.77 3.64 -2.98
CA PRO A 29 6.11 2.46 -3.78
C PRO A 29 5.50 2.58 -5.18
N TYR A 30 6.19 2.09 -6.19
CA TYR A 30 5.63 1.97 -7.51
C TYR A 30 4.65 0.80 -7.57
N GLU A 31 3.68 0.90 -8.47
CA GLU A 31 2.74 -0.18 -8.74
C GLU A 31 3.44 -1.51 -9.07
N SER A 32 4.46 -1.49 -9.93
CA SER A 32 5.24 -2.68 -10.27
C SER A 32 6.01 -3.29 -9.09
N GLU A 33 6.40 -2.47 -8.12
CA GLU A 33 7.13 -2.95 -6.93
C GLU A 33 6.21 -3.63 -5.92
N TRP A 34 4.93 -3.23 -5.87
CA TRP A 34 4.06 -3.55 -4.75
C TRP A 34 3.90 -5.06 -4.54
N GLY A 35 3.63 -5.83 -5.59
CA GLY A 35 3.44 -7.27 -5.47
C GLY A 35 4.66 -7.97 -4.87
N HIS A 36 5.86 -7.59 -5.34
CA HIS A 36 7.11 -8.16 -4.84
C HIS A 36 7.39 -7.77 -3.39
N LEU A 37 7.20 -6.50 -3.03
CA LEU A 37 7.35 -6.00 -1.67
C LEU A 37 6.35 -6.63 -0.71
N ALA A 38 5.08 -6.71 -1.10
CA ALA A 38 4.00 -7.19 -0.25
C ALA A 38 4.15 -8.68 0.05
N LEU A 39 4.52 -9.49 -0.95
CA LEU A 39 4.72 -10.92 -0.80
C LEU A 39 6.08 -11.29 -0.18
N GLY A 40 6.98 -10.33 0.01
CA GLY A 40 8.32 -10.57 0.57
C GLY A 40 9.20 -11.41 -0.35
N GLY A 41 9.11 -11.15 -1.67
CA GLY A 41 9.85 -11.91 -2.68
C GLY A 41 9.31 -13.31 -2.97
N ARG A 42 8.22 -13.73 -2.33
CA ARG A 42 7.57 -15.03 -2.56
C ARG A 42 6.64 -14.99 -3.76
N GLY A 43 6.53 -16.11 -4.47
CA GLY A 43 5.48 -16.37 -5.47
C GLY A 43 4.24 -17.02 -4.86
N THR A 44 3.75 -16.50 -3.73
CA THR A 44 2.61 -17.07 -2.97
C THR A 44 1.41 -16.12 -2.96
N LYS A 45 0.22 -16.65 -2.64
CA LYS A 45 -1.03 -15.86 -2.56
C LYS A 45 -1.02 -14.78 -1.48
N TYR A 46 -0.42 -15.09 -0.32
CA TYR A 46 -0.28 -14.18 0.81
C TYR A 46 1.20 -14.06 1.21
N PRO A 47 1.58 -13.04 1.99
CA PRO A 47 2.96 -12.88 2.47
C PRO A 47 3.47 -14.06 3.30
N TRP A 48 2.57 -14.85 3.88
CA TRP A 48 2.87 -16.02 4.72
C TRP A 48 2.59 -17.37 4.02
N GLY A 49 2.26 -17.39 2.72
CA GLY A 49 2.02 -18.61 1.97
C GLY A 49 0.67 -18.63 1.23
N ASN A 50 0.21 -19.82 0.84
CA ASN A 50 -0.94 -19.96 -0.06
C ASN A 50 -2.29 -20.18 0.65
N LYS A 51 -2.29 -20.32 1.98
CA LYS A 51 -3.51 -20.53 2.76
C LYS A 51 -3.83 -19.28 3.56
N LEU A 52 -5.12 -18.93 3.62
CA LEU A 52 -5.58 -17.91 4.54
C LEU A 52 -5.39 -18.44 5.97
N LEU A 53 -4.67 -17.68 6.78
CA LEU A 53 -4.43 -18.00 8.18
C LEU A 53 -5.12 -16.96 9.05
N ARG A 54 -5.87 -17.40 10.06
CA ARG A 54 -6.52 -16.49 11.01
C ARG A 54 -5.47 -15.67 11.76
N ASN A 55 -5.82 -14.42 12.05
CA ASN A 55 -5.02 -13.49 12.86
C ASN A 55 -3.58 -13.28 12.34
N ARG A 56 -3.36 -13.36 11.01
CA ARG A 56 -2.10 -12.99 10.34
C ARG A 56 -2.09 -11.59 9.76
N THR A 57 -3.26 -10.98 9.66
CA THR A 57 -3.45 -9.59 9.26
C THR A 57 -4.80 -9.11 9.83
N ASN A 58 -5.08 -7.82 9.70
CA ASN A 58 -6.36 -7.23 10.04
C ASN A 58 -7.22 -7.03 8.77
N CYS A 59 -8.32 -7.76 8.66
CA CYS A 59 -9.32 -7.64 7.59
C CYS A 59 -10.62 -8.24 8.08
N LEU A 60 -11.69 -8.02 7.31
CA LEU A 60 -13.01 -8.55 7.62
C LEU A 60 -12.99 -10.09 7.57
N GLU A 61 -13.46 -10.70 8.66
CA GLU A 61 -13.52 -12.14 8.93
C GLU A 61 -12.16 -12.86 9.03
N CYS A 62 -11.06 -12.11 9.17
CA CYS A 62 -9.71 -12.65 9.33
C CYS A 62 -9.37 -13.07 10.77
N GLY A 63 -10.23 -12.75 11.75
CA GLY A 63 -10.14 -13.23 13.13
C GLY A 63 -9.27 -12.38 14.06
N SER A 64 -8.90 -11.17 13.62
CA SER A 64 -8.27 -10.15 14.47
C SER A 64 -9.30 -9.56 15.44
N LYS A 65 -8.87 -8.98 16.58
CA LYS A 65 -9.80 -8.26 17.46
C LYS A 65 -10.33 -6.93 16.87
N TRP A 66 -9.62 -6.38 15.88
CA TRP A 66 -9.96 -5.15 15.15
C TRP A 66 -10.73 -5.41 13.84
N ASP A 67 -10.88 -6.69 13.47
CA ASP A 67 -11.61 -7.18 12.30
C ASP A 67 -12.98 -6.51 12.17
N GLY A 68 -13.23 -5.84 11.03
CA GLY A 68 -14.48 -5.15 10.72
C GLY A 68 -14.81 -3.96 11.63
N ARG A 69 -13.88 -3.52 12.49
CA ARG A 69 -14.11 -2.46 13.48
C ARG A 69 -13.23 -1.24 13.28
N SER A 70 -11.94 -1.45 13.01
CA SER A 70 -10.95 -0.38 12.93
C SER A 70 -9.61 -0.90 12.39
N PRO A 71 -8.66 -0.01 12.03
CA PRO A 71 -7.28 -0.42 11.87
C PRO A 71 -6.71 -0.99 13.18
N SER A 72 -5.63 -1.74 13.08
CA SER A 72 -4.81 -2.18 14.21
C SER A 72 -3.55 -1.30 14.35
N PRO A 73 -2.89 -1.25 15.51
CA PRO A 73 -1.55 -0.65 15.62
C PRO A 73 -0.61 -1.25 14.58
N VAL A 74 0.23 -0.43 13.97
CA VAL A 74 1.22 -0.92 13.00
C VAL A 74 2.15 -1.93 13.66
N ARG A 75 2.62 -2.91 12.90
CA ARG A 75 3.52 -3.97 13.38
C ARG A 75 2.90 -4.89 14.44
N THR A 76 1.58 -5.05 14.41
CA THR A 76 0.87 -6.01 15.28
C THR A 76 1.09 -7.46 14.83
N PHE A 77 1.10 -7.70 13.51
CA PHE A 77 1.22 -9.04 12.94
C PHE A 77 2.67 -9.37 12.54
N THR A 78 2.93 -10.63 12.21
CA THR A 78 4.26 -11.07 11.74
C THR A 78 4.61 -10.40 10.42
N PRO A 79 5.84 -9.88 10.25
CA PRO A 79 6.26 -9.31 8.97
C PRO A 79 6.47 -10.40 7.92
N ASN A 80 6.56 -10.01 6.65
CA ASN A 80 7.04 -10.88 5.59
C ASN A 80 8.58 -11.04 5.62
N ASP A 81 9.15 -11.74 4.64
CA ASP A 81 10.59 -12.05 4.61
C ASP A 81 11.50 -10.84 4.40
N TYR A 82 10.96 -9.72 3.95
CA TYR A 82 11.67 -8.43 3.88
C TYR A 82 11.56 -7.62 5.16
N GLY A 83 10.95 -8.17 6.22
CA GLY A 83 10.66 -7.43 7.44
C GLY A 83 9.51 -6.43 7.28
N LEU A 84 8.75 -6.51 6.18
CA LEU A 84 7.63 -5.59 5.92
C LEU A 84 6.41 -5.99 6.73
N PHE A 85 5.94 -5.07 7.56
CA PHE A 85 4.71 -5.22 8.34
C PHE A 85 3.51 -4.68 7.57
N ASP A 86 2.37 -5.32 7.84
CA ASP A 86 1.06 -4.95 7.30
C ASP A 86 1.08 -4.72 5.76
N PRO A 87 1.70 -5.61 4.95
CA PRO A 87 1.71 -5.46 3.49
C PRO A 87 0.35 -5.75 2.85
N VAL A 88 -0.51 -6.48 3.58
CA VAL A 88 -1.89 -6.80 3.20
C VAL A 88 -2.77 -6.58 4.41
N GLY A 89 -4.01 -6.15 4.19
CA GLY A 89 -4.92 -5.78 5.27
C GLY A 89 -4.48 -4.53 6.01
N ASN A 90 -5.10 -4.31 7.17
CA ASN A 90 -5.01 -3.10 7.98
C ASN A 90 -5.56 -1.89 7.23
N VAL A 91 -4.78 -1.31 6.30
CA VAL A 91 -5.24 -0.25 5.40
C VAL A 91 -4.68 -0.52 4.01
N ALA A 92 -5.51 -0.31 3.00
CA ALA A 92 -5.04 -0.30 1.62
C ALA A 92 -4.14 0.92 1.39
N GLN A 93 -3.26 0.86 0.40
CA GLN A 93 -2.14 1.81 0.32
C GLN A 93 -2.02 2.44 -1.05
N TRP A 94 -1.99 3.78 -1.08
CA TRP A 94 -1.66 4.53 -2.28
C TRP A 94 -0.30 4.14 -2.85
N VAL A 95 -0.23 3.93 -4.17
CA VAL A 95 1.01 3.67 -4.92
C VAL A 95 1.20 4.67 -6.05
N ALA A 96 2.45 4.94 -6.40
CA ALA A 96 2.80 5.79 -7.53
C ALA A 96 2.74 5.03 -8.86
N PRO A 97 2.46 5.72 -9.98
CA PRO A 97 2.71 5.16 -11.31
C PRO A 97 4.19 4.80 -11.48
N ASP A 98 4.44 3.77 -12.29
CA ASP A 98 5.80 3.39 -12.67
C ASP A 98 6.50 4.54 -13.43
N PRO A 99 7.83 4.74 -13.29
CA PRO A 99 8.56 5.84 -13.93
C PRO A 99 8.40 5.92 -15.45
N ASP A 100 8.36 4.77 -16.11
CA ASP A 100 8.25 4.66 -17.57
C ASP A 100 6.81 4.73 -18.07
N SER A 101 5.83 4.92 -17.17
CA SER A 101 4.44 5.16 -17.54
C SER A 101 4.33 6.52 -18.23
N THR A 102 3.82 6.54 -19.46
CA THR A 102 3.52 7.78 -20.20
C THR A 102 2.33 8.55 -19.60
N SER A 103 1.73 8.04 -18.53
CA SER A 103 0.57 8.61 -17.86
C SER A 103 0.89 8.97 -16.42
N ALA A 104 0.42 10.15 -15.98
CA ALA A 104 0.49 10.59 -14.58
C ALA A 104 -0.40 9.73 -13.62
N ALA A 105 -1.18 8.81 -14.18
CA ALA A 105 -1.92 7.79 -13.45
C ALA A 105 -1.17 6.45 -13.50
N PRO A 106 -1.31 5.59 -12.48
CA PRO A 106 -0.78 4.22 -12.51
C PRO A 106 -1.21 3.46 -13.76
N SER A 107 -0.39 2.51 -14.22
CA SER A 107 -0.60 1.77 -15.47
C SER A 107 -1.99 1.14 -15.52
N ARG A 108 -2.46 0.59 -14.39
CA ARG A 108 -3.80 0.00 -14.27
C ARG A 108 -4.94 1.02 -14.19
N CYS A 109 -4.62 2.28 -13.94
CA CYS A 109 -5.56 3.40 -13.96
C CYS A 109 -5.40 4.28 -15.21
N ALA A 110 -4.62 3.85 -16.21
CA ALA A 110 -4.36 4.60 -17.42
C ALA A 110 -5.66 4.95 -18.18
N GLY A 111 -5.70 6.13 -18.78
CA GLY A 111 -6.87 6.64 -19.51
C GLY A 111 -7.96 7.26 -18.63
N LYS A 112 -7.88 7.11 -17.29
CA LYS A 112 -8.80 7.75 -16.35
C LYS A 112 -8.13 8.97 -15.72
N ARG A 113 -8.56 10.17 -16.10
CA ARG A 113 -8.01 11.42 -15.56
C ARG A 113 -8.23 11.50 -14.05
N ALA A 114 -7.24 12.05 -13.34
CA ALA A 114 -7.27 12.34 -11.90
C ALA A 114 -7.51 11.11 -11.00
N GLN A 115 -7.03 9.93 -11.40
CA GLN A 115 -7.05 8.72 -10.58
C GLN A 115 -5.67 8.35 -10.03
N ALA A 116 -5.68 7.65 -8.90
CA ALA A 116 -4.55 6.96 -8.29
C ALA A 116 -4.95 5.53 -7.94
N ALA A 117 -3.94 4.66 -7.84
CA ALA A 117 -4.10 3.26 -7.48
C ALA A 117 -3.85 3.07 -5.99
N ILE A 118 -4.61 2.17 -5.40
CA ILE A 118 -4.28 1.54 -4.13
C ILE A 118 -4.03 0.06 -4.35
N PHE A 119 -3.19 -0.51 -3.49
CA PHE A 119 -3.02 -1.95 -3.37
C PHE A 119 -3.30 -2.44 -1.94
N GLY A 120 -3.57 -3.75 -1.88
CA GLY A 120 -3.94 -4.44 -0.65
C GLY A 120 -5.41 -4.23 -0.31
N ALA A 121 -5.77 -4.71 0.87
CA ALA A 121 -7.10 -4.57 1.45
C ALA A 121 -6.98 -3.87 2.80
N SER A 122 -8.12 -3.50 3.37
CA SER A 122 -8.22 -2.86 4.67
C SER A 122 -8.80 -3.78 5.76
N TRP A 123 -8.92 -3.22 6.95
CA TRP A 123 -9.62 -3.80 8.09
C TRP A 123 -11.12 -4.09 7.82
N ALA A 124 -11.72 -3.44 6.82
CA ALA A 124 -13.12 -3.58 6.44
C ALA A 124 -13.35 -4.52 5.23
N ASP A 125 -12.28 -4.90 4.53
CA ASP A 125 -12.38 -5.75 3.34
C ASP A 125 -12.28 -7.23 3.68
N ARG A 126 -13.04 -8.06 2.97
CA ARG A 126 -12.96 -9.53 3.11
C ARG A 126 -11.60 -10.05 2.67
N ALA A 127 -11.21 -11.19 3.25
CA ALA A 127 -9.95 -11.88 2.95
C ALA A 127 -9.70 -12.20 1.47
N GLN A 128 -10.75 -12.27 0.65
CA GLN A 128 -10.65 -12.45 -0.80
C GLN A 128 -9.98 -11.27 -1.52
N PHE A 129 -10.04 -10.07 -0.94
CA PHE A 129 -9.43 -8.84 -1.49
C PHE A 129 -8.01 -8.60 -0.95
N LEU A 130 -7.48 -9.50 -0.11
CA LEU A 130 -6.08 -9.45 0.34
C LEU A 130 -5.08 -9.83 -0.75
N GLU A 131 -5.53 -10.40 -1.87
CA GLU A 131 -4.63 -10.69 -2.98
C GLU A 131 -4.00 -9.40 -3.50
N THR A 132 -2.67 -9.39 -3.52
CA THR A 132 -1.86 -8.18 -3.73
C THR A 132 -1.58 -7.87 -5.19
N THR A 133 -2.22 -8.58 -6.11
CA THR A 133 -1.88 -8.54 -7.54
C THR A 133 -2.77 -7.60 -8.34
N GLU A 134 -3.87 -7.11 -7.76
CA GLU A 134 -4.80 -6.21 -8.44
C GLU A 134 -4.88 -4.86 -7.72
N ALA A 135 -4.65 -3.79 -8.49
CA ALA A 135 -4.85 -2.44 -8.04
C ALA A 135 -6.33 -2.05 -8.12
N THR A 136 -6.80 -1.25 -7.17
CA THR A 136 -8.08 -0.56 -7.27
C THR A 136 -7.85 0.93 -7.50
N CYS A 137 -8.57 1.53 -8.45
CA CYS A 137 -8.40 2.93 -8.82
C CYS A 137 -9.45 3.83 -8.15
N PHE A 138 -9.00 4.92 -7.54
CA PHE A 138 -9.82 5.93 -6.89
C PHE A 138 -9.44 7.35 -7.33
N PRO A 139 -10.32 8.35 -7.17
CA PRO A 139 -9.95 9.75 -7.37
C PRO A 139 -8.78 10.16 -6.47
N ARG A 140 -7.82 10.92 -7.01
CA ARG A 140 -6.60 11.33 -6.28
C ARG A 140 -6.87 12.17 -5.02
N VAL A 141 -8.03 12.83 -4.99
CA VAL A 141 -8.48 13.69 -3.89
C VAL A 141 -9.34 12.95 -2.86
N LEU A 142 -9.66 11.68 -3.10
CA LEU A 142 -10.45 10.86 -2.17
C LEU A 142 -9.71 10.73 -0.84
N ARG A 143 -10.44 10.89 0.26
CA ARG A 143 -10.00 10.56 1.61
C ARG A 143 -10.94 9.50 2.16
N ASP A 144 -10.36 8.44 2.69
CA ASP A 144 -11.08 7.28 3.17
C ASP A 144 -10.37 6.70 4.41
N ASP A 145 -11.12 6.20 5.39
CA ASP A 145 -10.58 5.68 6.65
C ASP A 145 -10.02 4.25 6.52
N THR A 146 -10.16 3.65 5.34
CA THR A 146 -9.57 2.36 4.95
C THR A 146 -8.29 2.51 4.13
N ILE A 147 -7.96 3.72 3.68
CA ILE A 147 -6.82 4.00 2.80
C ILE A 147 -5.77 4.85 3.51
N GLY A 148 -4.53 4.36 3.50
CA GLY A 148 -3.34 5.06 3.96
C GLY A 148 -2.24 5.03 2.90
N PHE A 149 -0.99 5.13 3.34
CA PHE A 149 0.18 5.00 2.47
C PHE A 149 1.41 4.58 3.26
N ARG A 150 2.44 4.16 2.54
CA ARG A 150 3.82 4.02 3.04
C ARG A 150 4.76 4.80 2.14
N VAL A 151 5.93 5.11 2.67
CA VAL A 151 7.01 5.77 1.91
C VAL A 151 8.17 4.80 1.71
N VAL A 152 8.85 4.94 0.59
CA VAL A 152 10.14 4.29 0.32
C VAL A 152 11.18 5.37 0.09
N GLU A 153 12.39 5.15 0.61
CA GLU A 153 13.55 5.97 0.27
C GLU A 153 14.01 5.58 -1.13
N ALA A 154 14.04 6.55 -2.04
CA ALA A 154 14.58 6.34 -3.37
C ALA A 154 16.11 6.20 -3.27
N GLY A 155 16.68 5.21 -3.96
CA GLY A 155 18.13 5.11 -4.10
C GLY A 155 18.71 6.35 -4.80
N PRO A 156 20.03 6.55 -4.73
CA PRO A 156 20.67 7.65 -5.47
C PRO A 156 20.29 7.58 -6.95
N VAL A 157 19.91 8.73 -7.51
CA VAL A 157 19.78 8.87 -8.96
C VAL A 157 21.19 8.71 -9.51
N ASN A 158 21.46 7.55 -10.12
CA ASN A 158 22.69 7.39 -10.89
C ASN A 158 22.48 8.19 -12.18
N ASP A 159 22.96 9.43 -12.19
CA ASP A 159 23.18 10.15 -13.44
C ASP A 159 24.13 9.30 -14.29
N SER A 160 23.60 8.77 -15.39
CA SER A 160 24.37 8.06 -16.42
C SER A 160 24.83 9.06 -17.48
#